data_AF-A0A963QA17-F1
#
_entry.id   AF-A0A963QA17-F1
#
_cell.length_a   1.000
_cell.length_b   1.000
_cell.length_c   1.000
_cell.angle_alpha   90.00
_cell.angle_beta   90.00
_cell.angle_gamma   90.00
#
_symmetry.space_group_name_H-M   'P 1'
#
loop_
_entity.id
_entity.type
_entity.pdbx_description
1 polymer ?
#
loop_
_entity_poly.entity_id
_entity_poly.type
_entity_poly.pdbx_seq_one_letter_code
_entity_poly.pdbx_strand_id
1 'polypeptide(L)'
;MPVVVVANPKGGVGKSTLSTHVAGYFASRGHAVMLGDADRQQSSRLWLGLRPASAAPIHTWDINADLIARPPKGTTHVVVDTPAGLHGWRF
;
A
#
# COMPACT_ATOMS: atom_id res chain seq x y z
N MET A 1 -13.27 -1.38 -8.73
CA MET A 1 -11.92 -1.56 -8.16
C MET A 1 -11.89 -0.86 -6.81
N PRO A 2 -12.05 -1.58 -5.69
CA PRO A 2 -11.90 -1.01 -4.35
C PRO A 2 -10.49 -0.48 -4.10
N VAL A 3 -10.42 0.64 -3.37
CA VAL A 3 -9.19 1.25 -2.86
C VAL A 3 -9.30 1.33 -1.35
N VAL A 4 -8.35 0.72 -0.64
CA VAL A 4 -8.26 0.75 0.82
C VAL A 4 -7.10 1.65 1.22
N VAL A 5 -7.38 2.73 1.94
CA VAL A 5 -6.37 3.65 2.44
C VAL A 5 -6.21 3.44 3.94
N VAL A 6 -4.99 3.15 4.39
CA VAL A 6 -4.66 3.02 5.81
C VAL A 6 -4.03 4.32 6.28
N ALA A 7 -4.81 5.14 7.00
CA ALA A 7 -4.41 6.48 7.43
C ALA A 7 -4.49 6.67 8.93
N ASN A 8 -3.39 7.18 9.50
CA ASN A 8 -3.31 7.63 10.89
C ASN A 8 -2.08 8.55 11.07
N PRO A 9 -2.26 9.79 11.58
CA PRO A 9 -1.17 10.74 11.75
C PRO A 9 -0.10 10.26 12.74
N LYS A 10 -0.44 9.37 13.68
CA LYS A 10 0.54 8.86 14.65
C LYS A 10 1.49 7.86 13.97
N GLY A 11 2.80 8.11 14.12
CA GLY A 11 3.84 7.14 13.79
C GLY A 11 3.88 5.98 14.79
N GLY A 12 4.15 4.77 14.30
CA GLY A 12 4.32 3.55 15.13
C GLY A 12 3.03 2.81 15.50
N VAL A 13 1.87 3.15 14.94
CA VAL A 13 0.57 2.52 15.26
C VAL A 13 0.25 1.28 14.41
N GLY A 14 1.18 0.82 13.57
CA GLY A 14 0.99 -0.37 12.73
C GLY A 14 0.31 -0.15 11.38
N LYS A 15 0.37 1.06 10.80
CA LYS A 15 -0.19 1.34 9.46
C LYS A 15 0.36 0.40 8.39
N SER A 16 1.68 0.36 8.22
CA SER A 16 2.34 -0.53 7.25
C SER A 16 2.05 -2.00 7.52
N THR A 17 1.97 -2.39 8.79
CA THR A 17 1.56 -3.76 9.17
C THR A 17 0.15 -4.08 8.68
N LEU A 18 -0.82 -3.18 8.89
CA LEU A 18 -2.19 -3.40 8.41
C LEU A 18 -2.25 -3.37 6.88
N SER A 19 -1.59 -2.41 6.24
CA SER A 19 -1.53 -2.29 4.77
C SER A 19 -1.01 -3.56 4.11
N THR A 20 0.10 -4.10 4.62
CA THR A 20 0.72 -5.34 4.10
C THR A 20 -0.17 -6.56 4.34
N HIS A 21 -0.85 -6.67 5.48
CA HIS A 21 -1.79 -7.76 5.76
C HIS A 21 -3.03 -7.71 4.85
N VAL A 22 -3.61 -6.53 4.64
CA VAL A 22 -4.78 -6.37 3.75
C VAL A 22 -4.39 -6.72 2.30
N ALA A 23 -3.23 -6.26 1.84
CA ALA A 23 -2.73 -6.59 0.50
C ALA A 23 -2.46 -8.10 0.36
N GLY A 24 -1.83 -8.71 1.36
CA GLY A 24 -1.60 -10.16 1.44
C GLY A 24 -2.89 -10.96 1.43
N TYR A 25 -3.90 -10.52 2.17
CA TYR A 25 -5.22 -11.14 2.18
C TYR A 25 -5.83 -11.15 0.78
N PHE A 26 -5.96 -9.99 0.13
CA PHE A 26 -6.53 -9.94 -1.22
C PHE A 26 -5.73 -10.77 -2.23
N ALA A 27 -4.40 -10.76 -2.15
CA ALA A 27 -3.56 -11.56 -3.05
C ALA A 27 -3.78 -13.06 -2.83
N SER A 28 -3.89 -13.51 -1.57
CA SER A 28 -4.19 -14.90 -1.23
C SER A 28 -5.59 -15.36 -1.69
N ARG A 29 -6.50 -14.42 -1.95
CA ARG A 29 -7.82 -14.68 -2.54
C ARG A 29 -7.80 -14.69 -4.08
N GLY A 30 -6.62 -14.55 -4.70
CA GLY A 30 -6.46 -14.58 -6.16
C GLY A 30 -6.75 -13.24 -6.85
N HIS A 31 -6.80 -12.14 -6.11
CA HIS A 31 -7.00 -10.82 -6.69
C HIS A 31 -5.69 -10.23 -7.25
N ALA A 32 -5.79 -9.44 -8.31
CA ALA A 32 -4.70 -8.61 -8.80
C ALA A 32 -4.56 -7.36 -7.90
N VAL A 33 -3.62 -7.43 -6.96
CA VAL A 33 -3.44 -6.43 -5.91
C VAL A 33 -2.27 -5.50 -6.23
N MET A 34 -2.49 -4.21 -5.98
CA MET A 34 -1.42 -3.23 -5.86
C MET A 34 -1.30 -2.72 -4.42
N LEU A 35 -0.07 -2.53 -3.96
CA LEU A 35 0.25 -1.89 -2.69
C LEU A 35 1.09 -0.64 -2.97
N GLY A 36 0.53 0.52 -2.67
CA GLY A 36 1.23 1.80 -2.73
C GLY A 36 1.78 2.20 -1.38
N ASP A 37 2.99 2.73 -1.38
CA ASP A 37 3.69 3.18 -0.18
C ASP A 37 4.06 4.65 -0.34
N ALA A 38 3.27 5.51 0.32
CA ALA A 38 3.49 6.95 0.36
C ALA A 38 4.29 7.39 1.60
N ASP A 39 4.69 6.47 2.48
CA ASP A 39 5.55 6.80 3.62
C ASP A 39 7.00 6.95 3.15
N ARG A 40 7.68 8.01 3.61
CA ARG A 40 9.10 8.26 3.29
C ARG A 40 10.01 7.12 3.74
N GLN A 41 9.62 6.36 4.77
CA GLN A 41 10.40 5.21 5.25
C GLN A 41 10.23 3.96 4.36
N GLN A 42 9.21 3.94 3.50
CA GLN A 42 8.99 2.87 2.52
C GLN A 42 8.96 1.45 3.13
N SER A 43 8.42 1.30 4.34
CA SER A 43 8.38 0.02 5.06
C SER A 43 7.55 -1.05 4.34
N SER A 44 6.45 -0.65 3.70
CA SER A 44 5.62 -1.56 2.93
C SER A 44 6.31 -2.01 1.63
N ARG A 45 7.06 -1.10 0.97
CA ARG A 45 7.90 -1.43 -0.19
C ARG A 45 9.04 -2.38 0.17
N LEU A 46 9.72 -2.15 1.29
CA LEU A 46 10.74 -3.08 1.81
C LEU A 46 10.13 -4.45 2.06
N TRP A 47 8.98 -4.52 2.73
CA TRP A 47 8.27 -5.77 2.98
C TRP A 47 7.95 -6.53 1.68
N LEU A 48 7.49 -5.84 0.62
CA LEU A 48 7.25 -6.46 -0.69
C LEU A 48 8.51 -7.14 -1.25
N GLY A 49 9.67 -6.49 -1.13
CA GLY A 49 10.95 -7.02 -1.58
C GLY A 49 11.45 -8.24 -0.79
N LEU A 50 10.93 -8.46 0.41
CA LEU A 50 11.28 -9.59 1.28
C LEU A 50 10.34 -10.80 1.11
N ARG A 51 9.29 -10.69 0.29
CA ARG A 51 8.31 -11.78 0.12
C ARG A 51 8.95 -12.95 -0.63
N PRO A 52 8.67 -14.21 -0.23
CA PRO A 52 9.14 -15.37 -0.97
C PRO A 52 8.48 -15.43 -2.35
N ALA A 53 9.20 -15.93 -3.34
CA ALA A 53 8.71 -16.07 -4.72
C ALA A 53 7.47 -16.97 -4.85
N SER A 54 7.22 -17.85 -3.87
CA SER A 54 6.04 -18.72 -3.81
C SER A 54 4.77 -18.00 -3.33
N ALA A 55 4.87 -16.81 -2.74
CA ALA A 55 3.71 -16.05 -2.29
C ALA A 55 2.96 -15.42 -3.47
N ALA A 56 1.63 -15.31 -3.36
CA ALA A 56 0.80 -14.67 -4.39
C ALA A 56 1.30 -13.25 -4.73
N PRO A 57 1.44 -12.86 -6.00
CA PRO A 57 2.08 -11.60 -6.36
C PRO A 57 1.29 -10.39 -5.85
N ILE A 58 2.02 -9.34 -5.45
CA ILE A 58 1.48 -8.01 -5.15
C ILE A 58 2.39 -7.03 -5.88
N HIS A 59 1.80 -6.17 -6.69
CA HIS A 59 2.56 -5.17 -7.46
C HIS A 59 2.72 -3.87 -6.66
N THR A 60 3.86 -3.22 -6.79
CA THR A 60 4.07 -1.89 -6.23
C THR A 60 3.25 -0.86 -7.01
N TRP A 61 2.57 0.03 -6.28
CA TRP A 61 2.05 1.26 -6.86
C TRP A 61 3.01 2.39 -6.51
N ASP A 62 3.75 2.90 -7.50
CA ASP A 62 4.58 4.09 -7.30
C ASP A 62 3.65 5.31 -7.16
N ILE A 63 3.36 5.65 -5.91
CA ILE A 63 2.64 6.86 -5.52
C ILE A 63 3.69 7.91 -5.22
N ASN A 64 3.81 8.93 -6.06
CA ASN A 64 4.54 10.14 -5.74
C ASN A 64 3.52 11.28 -5.56
N ALA A 65 3.84 12.27 -4.71
CA ALA A 65 2.97 13.42 -4.44
C ALA A 65 2.55 14.16 -5.73
N ASP A 66 3.41 14.14 -6.75
CA ASP A 66 3.16 14.77 -8.05
C ASP A 66 2.67 13.77 -9.12
N LEU A 67 2.66 12.47 -8.83
CA LEU A 67 2.35 11.40 -9.78
C LEU A 67 1.56 10.29 -9.08
N ILE A 68 0.23 10.40 -9.18
CA ILE A 68 -0.65 9.25 -8.96
C ILE A 68 -0.75 8.51 -10.30
N ALA A 69 0.12 7.54 -10.51
CA ALA A 69 0.02 6.67 -11.69
C ALA A 69 -1.35 5.97 -11.68
N ARG A 70 -2.05 5.87 -12.82
CA ARG A 70 -3.25 5.04 -12.85
C ARG A 70 -2.86 3.57 -12.62
N PRO A 71 -3.58 2.82 -11.78
CA PRO A 71 -3.39 1.38 -11.68
C PRO A 71 -3.43 0.74 -13.07
N PRO A 72 -2.49 -0.15 -13.42
CA PRO A 72 -2.49 -0.84 -14.70
C PRO A 72 -3.82 -1.56 -14.96
N LYS A 73 -4.12 -1.79 -16.25
CA LYS A 73 -5.28 -2.61 -16.62
C LYS A 73 -5.18 -3.98 -15.96
N GLY A 74 -6.26 -4.43 -15.34
CA GLY A 74 -6.33 -5.71 -14.64
C GLY A 74 -6.17 -5.62 -13.12
N THR A 75 -5.73 -4.50 -12.56
CA THR A 75 -5.76 -4.29 -11.10
C THR A 75 -7.21 -4.35 -10.61
N THR A 76 -7.46 -5.21 -9.62
CA THR A 76 -8.79 -5.34 -9.01
C THR A 76 -8.87 -4.71 -7.63
N HIS A 77 -7.74 -4.66 -6.90
CA HIS A 77 -7.67 -4.11 -5.54
C HIS A 77 -6.42 -3.24 -5.37
N VAL A 78 -6.59 -2.14 -4.64
CA VAL A 78 -5.49 -1.24 -4.29
C VAL A 78 -5.48 -1.04 -2.78
N VAL A 79 -4.30 -1.13 -2.17
CA VAL A 79 -4.05 -0.76 -0.78
C VAL A 79 -3.03 0.36 -0.74
N VAL A 80 -3.26 1.40 0.06
CA VAL A 80 -2.37 2.56 0.19
C VAL A 80 -1.92 2.70 1.64
N ASP A 81 -0.62 2.58 1.85
CA ASP A 81 0.05 2.93 3.09
C ASP A 81 0.42 4.41 3.07
N THR A 82 0.08 5.13 4.14
CA THR A 82 0.22 6.59 4.21
C THR A 82 1.27 7.01 5.24
N PRO A 83 1.92 8.16 5.08
CA PRO A 83 2.92 8.63 6.03
C PRO A 83 2.32 8.93 7.41
N ALA A 84 3.16 8.85 8.44
CA ALA A 84 2.90 9.55 9.70
C ALA A 84 2.90 11.09 9.48
N GLY A 85 2.32 11.84 10.41
CA GLY A 85 2.20 13.30 10.29
C GLY A 85 1.28 13.74 9.16
N LEU A 86 0.34 12.88 8.74
CA LEU A 86 -0.68 13.26 7.76
C LEU A 86 -1.57 14.34 8.38
N HIS A 87 -1.44 15.57 7.91
CA HIS A 87 -2.22 16.71 8.35
C HIS A 87 -3.00 17.27 7.16
N GLY A 88 -4.25 17.68 7.42
CA GLY A 88 -5.07 18.32 6.41
C GLY A 88 -4.68 19.79 6.26
N TRP A 89 -5.01 20.40 5.12
CA TRP A 89 -4.69 21.81 4.82
C TRP A 89 -5.25 22.86 5.82
N ARG A 90 -6.06 22.42 6.78
CA ARG A 90 -6.77 23.27 7.74
C ARG A 90 -6.06 23.43 9.09
N PHE A 91 -5.00 22.66 9.36
CA PHE A 91 -4.18 22.79 10.57
C PHE A 91 -2.74 22.41 10.28
#